data_AF-A0A3N5C618-F1
#
_entry.id   AF-A0A3N5C618-F1
#
_cell.length_a   1.000
_cell.length_b   1.000
_cell.length_c   1.000
_cell.angle_alpha   90.00
_cell.angle_beta   90.00
_cell.angle_gamma   90.00
#
_symmetry.space_group_name_H-M   'P 1'
#
loop_
_entity.id
_entity.type
_entity.pdbx_description
1 polymer ?
#
loop_
_entity_poly.entity_id
_entity_poly.type
_entity_poly.pdbx_seq_one_letter_code
_entity_poly.pdbx_strand_id
1 'polypeptide(L)'
;MVKCPRCGYENSSTAVYCDNCAYLLTDSEGNRIDNSPRVSSWNISFAKKIVIVLGIIVIAMLLFSFIYNNTQPSHEDSLNLITDNGTVHKTASYPYKAVIEYEGSWGAKMGDPNYLVSEDGYGTKSFVLDCAAWDRVSISAQKYDYGEGELHVKLLRNGEVVAENSTTNVTGAVVVNYN
;
A
#
# COMPACT_ATOMS: atom_id res chain seq x y z
N MET A 1 23.95 63.39 3.28
CA MET A 1 23.64 62.44 2.20
C MET A 1 22.66 61.37 2.70
N VAL A 2 21.74 60.91 1.84
CA VAL A 2 20.73 59.88 2.15
C VAL A 2 20.66 58.86 1.02
N LYS A 3 20.71 57.58 1.37
CA LYS A 3 20.66 56.49 0.39
C LYS A 3 19.22 56.17 0.03
N CYS A 4 18.91 56.10 -1.26
CA CYS A 4 17.57 55.71 -1.72
C CYS A 4 17.28 54.25 -1.37
N PRO A 5 16.18 53.92 -0.67
CA PRO A 5 15.85 52.54 -0.33
C PRO A 5 15.45 51.70 -1.55
N ARG A 6 15.08 52.34 -2.68
CA ARG A 6 14.65 51.65 -3.90
C ARG A 6 15.80 51.27 -4.83
N CYS A 7 16.77 52.17 -5.04
CA CYS A 7 17.84 51.97 -6.03
C CYS A 7 19.26 52.06 -5.45
N GLY A 8 19.40 52.45 -4.17
CA GLY A 8 20.71 52.54 -3.51
C GLY A 8 21.53 53.78 -3.86
N TYR A 9 21.05 54.71 -4.70
CA TYR A 9 21.75 55.94 -5.05
C TYR A 9 21.87 56.90 -3.84
N GLU A 10 22.99 57.61 -3.73
CA GLU A 10 23.22 58.59 -2.67
C GLU A 10 22.75 59.98 -3.10
N ASN A 11 21.74 60.49 -2.39
CA ASN A 11 21.13 61.78 -2.66
C ASN A 11 21.55 62.80 -1.60
N SER A 12 21.34 64.09 -1.88
CA SER A 12 21.46 65.13 -0.86
C SER A 12 20.56 64.85 0.34
N SER A 13 20.97 65.26 1.54
CA SER A 13 20.15 65.12 2.75
C SER A 13 18.84 65.91 2.72
N THR A 14 18.72 66.89 1.82
CA THR A 14 17.53 67.72 1.59
C THR A 14 16.69 67.29 0.39
N ALA A 15 17.08 66.22 -0.31
CA ALA A 15 16.36 65.74 -1.50
C ALA A 15 15.00 65.13 -1.09
N VAL A 16 13.92 65.63 -1.70
CA VAL A 16 12.55 65.11 -1.52
C VAL A 16 12.32 63.86 -2.37
N TYR A 17 12.95 63.80 -3.54
CA TYR A 17 12.91 62.66 -4.47
C TYR A 17 14.32 62.16 -4.75
N CYS A 18 14.45 60.90 -5.13
CA CYS A 18 15.73 60.35 -5.57
C CYS A 18 16.06 60.83 -6.99
N ASP A 19 17.25 61.41 -7.16
CA ASP A 19 17.72 61.97 -8.45
C ASP A 19 17.90 60.89 -9.53
N ASN A 20 18.03 59.62 -9.15
CA ASN A 20 18.24 58.51 -10.08
C ASN A 20 16.95 57.76 -10.47
N CYS A 21 15.98 57.62 -9.55
CA CYS A 21 14.79 56.77 -9.80
C CYS A 21 13.44 57.41 -9.44
N ALA A 22 13.44 58.71 -9.11
CA ALA A 22 12.29 59.51 -8.72
C ALA A 22 11.49 58.97 -7.52
N TYR A 23 12.07 58.05 -6.73
CA TYR A 23 11.45 57.53 -5.52
C TYR A 23 11.34 58.64 -4.45
N LEU A 24 10.17 58.80 -3.84
CA LEU A 24 9.93 59.77 -2.78
C LEU A 24 10.72 59.39 -1.52
N LEU A 25 11.60 60.28 -1.06
CA LEU A 25 12.46 60.07 0.11
C LEU A 25 11.89 60.69 1.38
N THR A 26 11.00 61.67 1.24
CA THR A 26 10.42 62.45 2.33
C THR A 26 8.92 62.59 2.15
N ASP A 27 8.13 62.42 3.21
CA ASP A 27 6.68 62.59 3.18
C ASP A 27 6.24 64.07 3.16
N SER A 28 4.94 64.32 3.13
CA SER A 28 4.35 65.68 3.13
C SER A 28 4.63 66.50 4.39
N GLU A 29 5.11 65.86 5.46
CA GLU A 29 5.41 66.48 6.75
C GLU A 29 6.93 66.69 6.93
N GLY A 30 7.75 66.28 5.96
CA GLY A 30 9.20 66.42 6.03
C GLY A 30 9.92 65.23 6.68
N ASN A 31 9.20 64.14 7.01
CA ASN A 31 9.79 62.96 7.62
C ASN A 31 10.39 62.03 6.57
N ARG A 32 11.49 61.35 6.91
CA ARG A 32 12.16 60.39 6.01
C ARG A 32 11.35 59.11 5.91
N ILE A 33 11.11 58.63 4.68
CA ILE A 33 10.38 57.39 4.43
C ILE A 33 11.36 56.21 4.53
N ASP A 34 11.21 55.37 5.56
CA ASP A 34 11.98 54.15 5.75
C ASP A 34 11.19 52.90 5.34
N ASN A 35 11.47 52.35 4.16
CA ASN A 35 10.90 51.06 3.75
C ASN A 35 11.72 49.89 4.30
N SER A 36 12.13 49.94 5.57
CA SER A 36 12.74 48.76 6.18
C SER A 36 11.69 47.65 6.20
N PRO A 37 11.95 46.47 5.59
CA PRO A 37 11.01 45.36 5.67
C PRO A 37 10.79 45.05 7.14
N ARG A 38 9.53 45.10 7.59
CA ARG A 38 9.14 44.64 8.92
C ARG A 38 9.44 43.16 9.02
N VAL A 39 10.66 42.81 9.39
CA VAL A 39 11.01 41.44 9.78
C VAL A 39 10.20 41.14 11.02
N SER A 40 9.16 40.30 10.89
CA SER A 40 8.40 39.84 12.04
C SER A 40 9.32 39.02 12.92
N SER A 41 9.92 39.64 13.93
CA SER A 41 10.72 38.95 14.93
C SER A 41 9.78 38.27 15.91
N TRP A 42 9.16 37.17 15.46
CA TRP A 42 8.53 36.21 16.37
C TRP A 42 9.63 35.47 17.15
N ASN A 43 10.28 36.18 18.07
CA ASN A 43 11.19 35.62 19.06
C ASN A 43 10.37 34.93 20.15
N ILE A 44 9.72 33.82 19.81
CA ILE A 44 9.18 32.94 20.82
C ILE A 44 10.33 32.18 21.49
N SER A 45 10.34 32.19 22.82
CA SER A 45 11.20 31.34 23.64
C SER A 45 11.18 29.87 23.16
N PHE A 46 12.35 29.21 23.21
CA PHE A 46 12.57 27.84 22.77
C PHE A 46 11.53 26.85 23.32
N ALA A 47 11.08 27.04 24.56
CA ALA A 47 10.08 26.19 25.20
C ALA A 47 8.69 26.23 24.52
N LYS A 48 8.25 27.41 24.05
CA LYS A 48 6.96 27.54 23.35
C LYS A 48 7.00 26.95 21.94
N LYS A 49 8.17 26.96 21.28
CA LYS A 49 8.34 26.31 19.97
C LYS A 49 8.18 24.79 20.09
N ILE A 50 8.71 24.17 21.14
CA ILE A 50 8.59 22.73 21.39
C ILE A 50 7.12 22.32 21.59
N VAL A 51 6.36 23.09 22.38
CA VAL A 51 4.93 22.79 22.63
C VAL A 51 4.10 22.84 21.34
N ILE A 52 4.37 23.82 20.47
CA ILE A 52 3.67 23.94 19.18
C ILE A 52 4.00 22.74 18.27
N VAL A 53 5.28 22.34 18.19
CA VAL A 53 5.71 21.19 17.38
C VAL A 53 5.10 19.89 17.89
N LEU A 54 5.10 19.65 19.21
CA LEU A 54 4.48 18.47 19.80
C LEU A 54 2.96 18.44 19.55
N GLY A 55 2.27 19.58 19.64
CA GLY A 55 0.86 19.68 19.31
C GLY A 55 0.55 19.31 17.85
N ILE A 56 1.36 19.79 16.90
CA ILE A 56 1.21 19.44 15.47
C ILE A 56 1.42 17.95 15.25
N ILE A 57 2.44 17.34 15.88
CA ILE A 57 2.71 15.90 15.76
C ILE A 57 1.54 15.06 16.28
N VAL A 58 0.97 15.42 17.43
CA VAL A 58 -0.18 14.71 18.00
C VAL A 58 -1.39 14.82 17.09
N ILE A 59 -1.69 16.01 16.55
CA ILE A 59 -2.79 16.20 15.61
C ILE A 59 -2.56 15.37 14.33
N ALA A 60 -1.34 15.36 13.79
CA ALA A 60 -1.01 14.55 12.62
C ALA A 60 -1.18 13.05 12.89
N MET A 61 -0.76 12.55 14.05
CA MET A 61 -0.98 11.15 14.45
C MET A 61 -2.47 10.81 14.58
N LEU A 62 -3.27 11.70 15.18
CA LEU A 62 -4.71 11.48 15.31
C LEU A 62 -5.41 11.46 13.95
N LEU A 63 -5.03 12.37 13.04
CA LEU A 63 -5.55 12.39 11.67
C LEU A 63 -5.10 11.16 10.89
N PHE A 64 -3.86 10.72 11.05
CA PHE A 64 -3.35 9.51 10.41
C PHE A 64 -4.10 8.27 10.91
N SER A 65 -4.32 8.13 12.22
CA SER A 65 -5.11 7.03 12.79
C SER A 65 -6.57 7.05 12.30
N PHE A 66 -7.18 8.24 12.20
CA PHE A 66 -8.55 8.38 11.69
C PHE A 66 -8.64 8.01 10.21
N ILE A 67 -7.70 8.47 9.38
CA ILE A 67 -7.62 8.08 7.96
C ILE A 67 -7.37 6.57 7.87
N TYR A 68 -6.39 6.03 8.59
CA TYR A 68 -6.05 4.61 8.58
C TYR A 68 -7.26 3.73 8.94
N ASN A 69 -8.05 4.10 9.95
CA ASN A 69 -9.25 3.36 10.31
C ASN A 69 -10.37 3.43 9.24
N ASN A 70 -10.54 4.58 8.57
CA ASN A 70 -11.61 4.79 7.59
C ASN A 70 -11.24 4.45 6.14
N THR A 71 -9.96 4.35 5.84
CA THR A 71 -9.43 4.01 4.49
C THR A 71 -8.71 2.69 4.46
N GLN A 72 -8.71 1.93 5.56
CA GLN A 72 -8.44 0.51 5.49
C GLN A 72 -9.45 -0.10 4.51
N PRO A 73 -9.01 -0.63 3.36
CA PRO A 73 -9.90 -1.41 2.51
C PRO A 73 -10.43 -2.56 3.37
N SER A 74 -11.74 -2.79 3.32
CA SER A 74 -12.26 -4.04 3.85
C SER A 74 -11.58 -5.19 3.12
N HIS A 75 -11.43 -6.37 3.76
CA HIS A 75 -10.81 -7.54 3.11
C HIS A 75 -11.44 -7.85 1.73
N GLU A 76 -12.69 -7.42 1.50
CA GLU A 76 -13.46 -7.60 0.27
C GLU A 76 -13.16 -6.56 -0.82
N ASP A 77 -12.60 -5.39 -0.49
CA ASP A 77 -12.46 -4.25 -1.43
C ASP A 77 -11.10 -4.20 -2.16
N SER A 78 -10.19 -5.13 -1.86
CA SER A 78 -8.80 -4.99 -2.30
C SER A 78 -8.51 -5.41 -3.75
N LEU A 79 -9.38 -6.14 -4.47
CA LEU A 79 -9.08 -6.53 -5.87
C LEU A 79 -10.32 -6.78 -6.75
N ASN A 80 -10.80 -5.74 -7.43
CA ASN A 80 -11.60 -5.89 -8.65
C ASN A 80 -10.66 -5.92 -9.86
N LEU A 81 -10.41 -7.10 -10.42
CA LEU A 81 -9.82 -7.24 -11.76
C LEU A 81 -10.95 -7.15 -12.79
N ILE A 82 -10.98 -6.05 -13.55
CA ILE A 82 -11.83 -5.93 -14.74
C ILE A 82 -11.12 -6.69 -15.85
N THR A 83 -11.71 -7.80 -16.30
CA THR A 83 -11.27 -8.45 -17.55
C THR A 83 -11.88 -7.72 -18.74
N ASP A 84 -11.24 -7.78 -19.91
CA ASP A 84 -11.67 -7.09 -21.15
C ASP A 84 -13.09 -7.44 -21.62
N ASN A 85 -13.70 -8.49 -21.06
CA ASN A 85 -15.08 -8.91 -21.32
C ASN A 85 -16.11 -8.30 -20.35
N GLY A 86 -15.70 -7.38 -19.48
CA GLY A 86 -16.59 -6.66 -18.57
C GLY A 86 -17.15 -7.48 -17.41
N THR A 87 -16.65 -8.71 -17.19
CA THR A 87 -17.03 -9.52 -16.03
C THR A 87 -16.18 -9.12 -14.82
N VAL A 88 -16.86 -8.63 -13.77
CA VAL A 88 -16.24 -8.35 -12.47
C VAL A 88 -16.06 -9.69 -11.76
N HIS A 89 -14.86 -10.26 -11.86
CA HIS A 89 -14.50 -11.43 -11.06
C HIS A 89 -14.09 -10.93 -9.67
N LYS A 90 -14.90 -11.24 -8.66
CA LYS A 90 -14.52 -11.11 -7.25
C LYS A 90 -13.32 -12.04 -7.04
N THR A 91 -12.13 -11.46 -7.05
CA THR A 91 -10.92 -12.23 -6.71
C THR A 91 -11.01 -12.46 -5.21
N ALA A 92 -11.36 -13.68 -4.82
CA ALA A 92 -11.25 -14.05 -3.42
C ALA A 92 -9.82 -13.73 -2.97
N SER A 93 -9.64 -13.25 -1.73
CA SER A 93 -8.31 -13.02 -1.13
C SER A 93 -7.37 -14.24 -1.29
N TYR A 94 -7.97 -15.39 -1.59
CA TYR A 94 -7.40 -16.70 -1.86
C TYR A 94 -7.84 -17.23 -3.23
N PRO A 95 -7.13 -16.90 -4.32
CA PRO A 95 -7.53 -17.29 -5.68
C PRO A 95 -7.35 -18.79 -5.95
N TYR A 96 -6.65 -19.52 -5.07
CA TYR A 96 -6.28 -20.91 -5.27
C TYR A 96 -7.26 -21.89 -4.62
N LYS A 97 -7.61 -22.94 -5.36
CA LYS A 97 -8.41 -24.07 -4.87
C LYS A 97 -7.74 -25.39 -5.26
N ALA A 98 -7.43 -26.22 -4.28
CA ALA A 98 -7.04 -27.61 -4.52
C ALA A 98 -8.28 -28.45 -4.76
N VAL A 99 -8.23 -29.38 -5.72
CA VAL A 99 -9.25 -30.39 -5.95
C VAL A 99 -8.56 -31.75 -5.99
N ILE A 100 -9.00 -32.65 -5.13
CA ILE A 100 -8.51 -34.03 -5.05
C ILE A 100 -9.65 -34.91 -5.52
N GLU A 101 -9.44 -35.60 -6.64
CA GLU A 101 -10.38 -36.53 -7.26
C GLU A 101 -9.85 -37.95 -7.07
N TYR A 102 -10.53 -38.72 -6.22
CA TYR A 102 -10.25 -40.13 -6.00
C TYR A 102 -11.49 -40.79 -5.39
N GLU A 103 -11.87 -41.99 -5.82
CA GLU A 103 -13.05 -42.69 -5.27
C GLU A 103 -12.81 -43.30 -3.88
N GLY A 104 -11.57 -43.29 -3.41
CA GLY A 104 -11.13 -43.93 -2.19
C GLY A 104 -10.69 -42.95 -1.08
N SER A 105 -10.02 -43.48 -0.06
CA SER A 105 -9.46 -42.70 1.05
C SER A 105 -8.06 -42.18 0.73
N TRP A 106 -7.79 -40.94 1.10
CA TRP A 106 -6.52 -40.25 0.82
C TRP A 106 -6.13 -39.29 1.95
N GLY A 107 -4.85 -38.96 2.01
CA GLY A 107 -4.30 -37.86 2.83
C GLY A 107 -3.52 -36.89 1.97
N ALA A 108 -3.54 -35.60 2.32
CA ALA A 108 -2.88 -34.55 1.57
C ALA A 108 -2.28 -33.46 2.45
N LYS A 109 -1.29 -32.76 1.91
CA LYS A 109 -0.68 -31.55 2.45
C LYS A 109 -0.71 -30.47 1.38
N MET A 110 -1.26 -29.31 1.68
CA MET A 110 -1.49 -28.26 0.68
C MET A 110 -1.36 -26.85 1.26
N GLY A 111 -0.87 -25.91 0.46
CA GLY A 111 -0.74 -24.50 0.84
C GLY A 111 0.56 -23.86 0.33
N ASP A 112 1.01 -22.81 1.02
CA ASP A 112 2.33 -22.22 0.81
C ASP A 112 3.40 -23.23 1.23
N PRO A 113 4.52 -23.39 0.49
CA PRO A 113 5.59 -24.32 0.84
C PRO A 113 6.16 -24.16 2.26
N ASN A 114 6.03 -22.97 2.88
CA ASN A 114 6.43 -22.72 4.26
C ASN A 114 5.31 -22.97 5.28
N TYR A 115 4.05 -23.05 4.83
CA TYR A 115 2.88 -23.28 5.68
C TYR A 115 1.89 -24.22 4.98
N LEU A 116 2.10 -25.52 5.17
CA LEU A 116 1.25 -26.58 4.62
C LEU A 116 0.20 -27.02 5.63
N VAL A 117 -1.05 -27.04 5.21
CA VAL A 117 -2.17 -27.62 5.96
C VAL A 117 -2.31 -29.09 5.59
N SER A 118 -2.45 -29.96 6.59
CA SER A 118 -2.68 -31.40 6.38
C SER A 118 -4.17 -31.70 6.44
N GLU A 119 -4.67 -32.44 5.47
CA GLU A 119 -6.06 -32.85 5.35
C GLU A 119 -6.15 -34.33 5.00
N ASP A 120 -7.22 -34.98 5.41
CA ASP A 120 -7.56 -36.35 5.00
C ASP A 120 -9.01 -36.42 4.56
N GLY A 121 -9.32 -37.40 3.72
CA GLY A 121 -10.65 -37.49 3.14
C GLY A 121 -10.93 -38.78 2.40
N TYR A 122 -12.18 -38.84 1.93
CA TYR A 122 -12.70 -39.90 1.07
C TYR A 122 -13.48 -39.27 -0.08
N GLY A 123 -13.35 -39.85 -1.27
CA GLY A 123 -14.03 -39.32 -2.45
C GLY A 123 -13.39 -38.02 -2.96
N THR A 124 -14.07 -37.39 -3.92
CA THR A 124 -13.66 -36.08 -4.44
C THR A 124 -13.92 -34.96 -3.43
N LYS A 125 -12.91 -34.14 -3.15
CA LYS A 125 -13.00 -32.94 -2.30
C LYS A 125 -12.28 -31.75 -2.90
N SER A 126 -12.66 -30.56 -2.46
CA SER A 126 -11.99 -29.33 -2.84
C SER A 126 -11.77 -28.41 -1.65
N PHE A 127 -10.63 -27.72 -1.63
CA PHE A 127 -10.17 -26.88 -0.53
C PHE A 127 -9.72 -25.53 -1.06
N VAL A 128 -10.21 -24.44 -0.47
CA VAL A 128 -9.67 -23.11 -0.72
C VAL A 128 -8.35 -22.99 0.06
N LEU A 129 -7.29 -22.55 -0.60
CA LEU A 129 -5.97 -22.46 0.00
C LEU A 129 -5.71 -21.03 0.49
N ASP A 130 -5.23 -20.87 1.72
CA ASP A 130 -4.78 -19.59 2.29
C ASP A 130 -3.45 -19.15 1.64
N CYS A 131 -3.50 -18.84 0.35
CA CYS A 131 -2.37 -18.43 -0.47
C CYS A 131 -2.79 -17.22 -1.31
N ALA A 132 -2.04 -16.14 -1.25
CA ALA A 132 -2.25 -14.96 -2.08
C ALA A 132 -1.86 -15.23 -3.54
N ALA A 133 -2.30 -14.36 -4.45
CA ALA A 133 -2.12 -14.55 -5.91
C ALA A 133 -0.65 -14.63 -6.39
N TRP A 134 0.30 -14.16 -5.58
CA TRP A 134 1.74 -14.17 -5.86
C TRP A 134 2.51 -15.21 -5.04
N ASP A 135 1.81 -16.00 -4.23
CA ASP A 135 2.44 -17.05 -3.43
C ASP A 135 2.68 -18.29 -4.29
N ARG A 136 3.72 -19.05 -3.90
CA ARG A 136 3.93 -20.39 -4.43
C ARG A 136 2.93 -21.33 -3.78
N VAL A 137 2.50 -22.34 -4.52
CA VAL A 137 1.56 -23.35 -4.03
C VAL A 137 2.16 -24.73 -4.18
N SER A 138 2.05 -25.55 -3.14
CA SER A 138 2.40 -26.97 -3.18
C SER A 138 1.22 -27.80 -2.71
N ILE A 139 0.93 -28.88 -3.41
CA ILE A 139 -0.07 -29.89 -3.03
C ILE A 139 0.61 -31.25 -3.15
N SER A 140 0.60 -32.03 -2.08
CA SER A 140 1.02 -33.42 -2.05
C SER A 140 -0.14 -34.27 -1.56
N ALA A 141 -0.58 -35.27 -2.34
CA ALA A 141 -1.66 -36.16 -1.97
C ALA A 141 -1.25 -37.62 -2.15
N GLN A 142 -1.75 -38.51 -1.29
CA GLN A 142 -1.44 -39.94 -1.28
C GLN A 142 -2.68 -40.77 -0.95
N LYS A 143 -2.82 -41.92 -1.62
CA LYS A 143 -3.85 -42.91 -1.30
C LYS A 143 -3.55 -43.62 0.02
N TYR A 144 -4.57 -43.86 0.83
CA TYR A 144 -4.47 -44.56 2.13
C TYR A 144 -5.20 -45.92 2.16
N ASP A 145 -5.96 -46.24 1.13
CA ASP A 145 -6.79 -47.45 1.09
C ASP A 145 -6.28 -48.54 0.13
N TYR A 146 -5.15 -48.31 -0.54
CA TYR A 146 -4.61 -49.24 -1.54
C TYR A 146 -5.61 -49.53 -2.67
N GLY A 147 -6.44 -48.56 -3.05
CA GLY A 147 -7.35 -48.71 -4.19
C GLY A 147 -6.65 -48.53 -5.54
N GLU A 148 -7.19 -49.23 -6.55
CA GLU A 148 -6.68 -49.23 -7.93
C GLU A 148 -7.15 -48.03 -8.77
N GLY A 149 -8.09 -47.22 -8.26
CA GLY A 149 -8.61 -46.03 -8.94
C GLY A 149 -7.54 -44.95 -9.16
N GLU A 150 -7.77 -44.00 -10.06
CA GLU A 150 -6.85 -42.89 -10.29
C GLU A 150 -6.98 -41.81 -9.19
N LEU A 151 -5.87 -41.44 -8.57
CA LEU A 151 -5.78 -40.23 -7.75
C LEU A 151 -5.35 -39.07 -8.65
N HIS A 152 -6.24 -38.12 -8.89
CA HIS A 152 -6.00 -36.94 -9.71
C HIS A 152 -6.08 -35.67 -8.85
N VAL A 153 -5.02 -34.86 -8.88
CA VAL A 153 -4.92 -33.62 -8.10
C VAL A 153 -4.85 -32.44 -9.05
N LYS A 154 -5.75 -31.47 -8.85
CA LYS A 154 -5.81 -30.22 -9.63
C LYS A 154 -5.66 -29.01 -8.73
N LEU A 155 -4.88 -28.04 -9.19
CA LEU A 155 -4.83 -26.69 -8.64
C LEU A 155 -5.59 -25.76 -9.58
N LEU A 156 -6.62 -25.10 -9.06
CA LEU A 156 -7.37 -24.08 -9.77
C LEU A 156 -6.93 -22.70 -9.27
N ARG A 157 -6.83 -21.74 -10.18
CA ARG A 157 -6.68 -20.31 -9.90
C ARG A 157 -7.86 -19.58 -10.51
N ASN A 158 -8.65 -18.86 -9.71
CA ASN A 158 -9.84 -18.14 -10.17
C ASN A 158 -10.84 -19.01 -10.96
N GLY A 159 -10.90 -20.32 -10.65
CA GLY A 159 -11.78 -21.28 -11.30
C GLY A 159 -11.19 -22.01 -12.50
N GLU A 160 -10.00 -21.63 -12.98
CA GLU A 160 -9.31 -22.30 -14.09
C GLU A 160 -8.22 -23.24 -13.58
N VAL A 161 -8.06 -24.42 -14.18
CA VAL A 161 -6.98 -25.36 -13.82
C VAL A 161 -5.65 -24.80 -14.30
N VAL A 162 -4.73 -24.53 -13.37
CA VAL A 162 -3.40 -23.97 -13.67
C VAL A 162 -2.27 -24.98 -13.51
N ALA A 163 -2.51 -26.06 -12.76
CA ALA A 163 -1.60 -27.20 -12.64
C ALA A 163 -2.38 -28.44 -12.23
N GLU A 164 -1.98 -29.61 -12.72
CA GLU A 164 -2.57 -30.88 -12.32
C GLU A 164 -1.55 -32.02 -12.47
N ASN A 165 -1.77 -33.11 -11.74
CA ASN A 165 -0.97 -34.33 -11.82
C ASN A 165 -1.78 -35.51 -11.27
N SER A 166 -1.49 -36.73 -11.72
CA SER A 166 -2.26 -37.92 -11.32
C SER A 166 -1.39 -39.17 -11.15
N THR A 167 -1.94 -40.18 -10.47
CA THR A 167 -1.33 -41.50 -10.35
C THR A 167 -2.37 -42.60 -10.24
N THR A 168 -2.11 -43.73 -10.88
CA THR A 168 -2.88 -44.98 -10.74
C THR A 168 -2.19 -45.97 -9.80
N ASN A 169 -0.96 -45.69 -9.33
CA ASN A 169 -0.25 -46.58 -8.42
C ASN A 169 -1.04 -46.78 -7.13
N VAL A 170 -1.09 -48.03 -6.65
CA VAL A 170 -1.86 -48.43 -5.47
C VAL A 170 -1.39 -47.71 -4.20
N THR A 171 -0.09 -47.45 -4.09
CA THR A 171 0.53 -46.64 -3.02
C THR A 171 0.98 -45.27 -3.52
N GLY A 172 0.44 -44.83 -4.66
CA GLY A 172 0.87 -43.64 -5.37
C GLY A 172 0.68 -42.37 -4.55
N ALA A 173 1.69 -41.51 -4.59
CA ALA A 173 1.62 -40.13 -4.15
C ALA A 173 1.86 -39.21 -5.35
N VAL A 174 1.17 -38.07 -5.33
CA VAL A 174 1.21 -37.06 -6.38
C VAL A 174 1.63 -35.74 -5.76
N VAL A 175 2.51 -35.02 -6.45
CA VAL A 175 2.88 -33.66 -6.07
C VAL A 175 2.58 -32.70 -7.22
N VAL A 176 1.95 -31.58 -6.89
CA VAL A 176 1.70 -30.44 -7.77
C VAL A 176 2.38 -29.22 -7.15
N ASN A 177 3.23 -28.53 -7.90
CA ASN A 177 3.87 -27.28 -7.49
C ASN A 177 3.57 -26.19 -8.51
N TYR A 178 3.32 -24.98 -8.05
CA TYR A 178 2.99 -23.82 -8.88
C TYR A 178 3.67 -22.56 -8.32
N ASN A 179 4.13 -21.68 -9.22
CA ASN A 179 4.85 -20.44 -8.91
C ASN A 179 4.04 -19.21 -9.31
#